data_AF-A0A928DVT0-F1
#
_entry.id   AF-A0A928DVT0-F1
#
_cell.length_a   1.000
_cell.length_b   1.000
_cell.length_c   1.000
_cell.angle_alpha   90.00
_cell.angle_beta   90.00
_cell.angle_gamma   90.00
#
_symmetry.space_group_name_H-M   'P 1'
#
loop_
_entity.id
_entity.type
_entity.pdbx_description
1 polymer ?
#
loop_
_entity_poly.entity_id
_entity_poly.type
_entity_poly.pdbx_seq_one_letter_code
_entity_poly.pdbx_strand_id
1 'polypeptide(L)'
;MKKILLLACSAALLTSIGCGPSKPPAVIAPSYDPGTIASKAIELYAGGDGKMSADDLKAAPSILYSLSTIDTNGDGEIDEAEMKARIQGWIDMKVALTCPIIKFVDKKGKCPKDIIGKNVILTPDPVMGDILKTTIPIALDDNGQCNPSTPDNQDNLGGMAYGFYNVEIEGTKYSNLGVEIYDGAKEADVDSFIIELKKAK
;
A
#
# COMPACT_ATOMS: atom_id res chain seq x y z
N MET A 1 -31.01 30.13 -76.07
CA MET A 1 -30.65 31.31 -75.24
C MET A 1 -29.75 30.85 -74.10
N LYS A 2 -28.64 31.56 -73.89
CA LYS A 2 -27.57 31.30 -72.91
C LYS A 2 -28.02 31.51 -71.45
N LYS A 3 -27.37 30.79 -70.52
CA LYS A 3 -26.79 31.20 -69.21
C LYS A 3 -26.57 29.92 -68.38
N ILE A 4 -25.39 29.30 -68.36
CA ILE A 4 -24.25 29.56 -67.44
C ILE A 4 -24.70 29.93 -66.03
N LEU A 5 -24.51 29.02 -65.07
CA LEU A 5 -24.24 29.37 -63.68
C LEU A 5 -23.24 28.37 -63.07
N LEU A 6 -22.04 28.88 -62.78
CA LEU A 6 -21.07 28.29 -61.86
C LEU A 6 -21.63 28.27 -60.44
N LEU A 7 -21.43 27.18 -59.70
CA LEU A 7 -21.28 27.12 -58.24
C LEU A 7 -21.06 25.64 -57.87
N ALA A 8 -20.22 25.19 -56.95
CA ALA A 8 -19.05 25.69 -56.27
C ALA A 8 -18.46 24.43 -55.58
N CYS A 9 -17.13 24.34 -55.49
CA CYS A 9 -16.43 23.35 -54.70
C CYS A 9 -16.99 23.29 -53.27
N SER A 10 -17.35 22.10 -52.81
CA SER A 10 -17.36 21.77 -51.39
C SER A 10 -17.12 20.27 -51.24
N ALA A 11 -15.88 19.87 -51.51
CA ALA A 11 -15.34 18.62 -50.99
C ALA A 11 -15.26 18.78 -49.46
N ALA A 12 -16.30 18.32 -48.76
CA ALA A 12 -16.31 18.19 -47.32
C ALA A 12 -15.32 17.07 -46.93
N LEU A 13 -14.04 17.41 -46.86
CA LEU A 13 -13.01 16.59 -46.25
C LEU A 13 -13.28 16.59 -44.74
N LEU A 14 -14.09 15.63 -44.29
CA LEU A 14 -14.24 15.28 -42.88
C LEU A 14 -12.87 14.79 -42.38
N THR A 15 -12.03 15.73 -41.96
CA THR A 15 -10.86 15.42 -41.16
C THR A 15 -11.38 14.88 -39.85
N SER A 16 -11.34 13.56 -39.72
CA SER A 16 -11.39 12.87 -38.44
C SER A 16 -10.19 13.34 -37.62
N ILE A 17 -10.33 14.48 -36.95
CA ILE A 17 -9.45 14.86 -35.85
C ILE A 17 -9.75 13.82 -34.79
N GLY A 18 -8.98 12.74 -34.86
CA GLY A 18 -9.10 11.60 -33.99
C GLY A 18 -9.12 12.10 -32.57
N CYS A 19 -10.19 11.78 -31.87
CA CYS A 19 -10.13 11.53 -30.44
C CYS A 19 -9.13 10.38 -30.28
N GLY A 20 -7.84 10.68 -30.33
CA GLY A 20 -6.80 9.80 -29.82
C GLY A 20 -6.79 10.07 -28.34
N PRO A 21 -7.44 9.25 -27.49
CA PRO A 21 -7.35 9.47 -26.07
C PRO A 21 -5.87 9.34 -25.71
N SER A 22 -5.27 10.45 -25.30
CA SER A 22 -4.00 10.42 -24.57
C SER A 22 -4.23 9.49 -23.39
N LYS A 23 -3.76 8.24 -23.49
CA LYS A 23 -3.87 7.30 -22.40
C LYS A 23 -3.05 7.89 -21.25
N PRO A 24 -3.60 7.97 -20.03
CA PRO A 24 -2.81 8.29 -18.86
C PRO A 24 -1.55 7.41 -18.85
N PRO A 25 -0.40 7.94 -18.40
CA PRO A 25 0.80 7.12 -18.25
C PRO A 25 0.48 5.90 -17.39
N ALA A 26 1.03 4.74 -17.77
CA ALA A 26 0.85 3.53 -16.99
C ALA A 26 1.55 3.69 -15.63
N VAL A 27 0.84 3.35 -14.56
CA VAL A 27 1.43 3.25 -13.22
C VAL A 27 2.43 2.09 -13.21
N ILE A 28 3.66 2.37 -12.80
CA ILE A 28 4.76 1.39 -12.78
C ILE A 28 4.77 0.72 -11.40
N ALA A 29 4.65 -0.60 -11.37
CA ALA A 29 4.78 -1.36 -10.12
C ALA A 29 6.22 -1.28 -9.58
N PRO A 30 6.42 -1.23 -8.25
CA PRO A 30 7.76 -1.29 -7.69
C PRO A 30 8.47 -2.59 -8.06
N SER A 31 9.79 -2.50 -8.25
CA SER A 31 10.62 -3.67 -8.50
C SER A 31 11.17 -4.21 -7.18
N TYR A 32 10.57 -5.29 -6.69
CA TYR A 32 11.05 -5.98 -5.49
C TYR A 32 12.09 -7.05 -5.86
N ASP A 33 13.10 -7.20 -4.99
CA ASP A 33 13.98 -8.38 -4.96
C ASP A 33 13.65 -9.17 -3.69
N PRO A 34 12.91 -10.29 -3.80
CA PRO A 34 12.52 -11.11 -2.65
C PRO A 34 13.71 -11.62 -1.84
N GLY A 35 14.82 -11.96 -2.50
CA GLY A 35 16.02 -12.45 -1.81
C GLY A 35 16.63 -11.32 -0.98
N THR A 36 16.89 -10.18 -1.61
CA THR A 36 17.48 -9.01 -0.93
C THR A 36 16.62 -8.54 0.25
N ILE A 37 15.30 -8.45 0.10
CA ILE A 37 14.39 -8.03 1.18
C ILE A 37 14.37 -9.07 2.30
N ALA A 38 14.29 -10.36 1.98
CA ALA A 38 14.26 -11.42 2.99
C ALA A 38 15.57 -11.48 3.78
N SER A 39 16.73 -11.51 3.12
CA SER A 39 18.02 -11.52 3.80
C SER A 39 18.19 -10.27 4.69
N LYS A 40 17.73 -9.10 4.23
CA LYS A 40 17.77 -7.86 5.02
C LYS A 40 16.85 -7.90 6.24
N ALA A 41 15.67 -8.52 6.14
CA ALA A 41 14.80 -8.71 7.29
C ALA A 41 15.46 -9.57 8.37
N ILE A 42 16.09 -10.69 7.95
CA ILE A 42 16.87 -11.54 8.86
C ILE A 42 18.05 -10.77 9.45
N GLU A 43 18.81 -10.02 8.66
CA GLU A 43 19.94 -9.22 9.15
C GLU A 43 19.52 -8.18 10.19
N LEU A 44 18.40 -7.48 9.96
CA LEU A 44 17.96 -6.39 10.82
C LEU A 44 17.31 -6.89 12.12
N TYR A 45 16.63 -8.02 12.08
CA TYR A 45 15.75 -8.43 13.18
C TYR A 45 16.09 -9.78 13.80
N ALA A 46 16.66 -10.75 13.07
CA ALA A 46 16.95 -12.06 13.65
C ALA A 46 18.05 -11.97 14.72
N GLY A 47 17.89 -12.74 15.81
CA GLY A 47 18.88 -12.86 16.88
C GLY A 47 20.17 -13.61 16.50
N GLY A 48 20.42 -13.85 15.21
CA GLY A 48 21.61 -14.53 14.68
C GLY A 48 21.45 -16.03 14.40
N ASP A 49 20.27 -16.59 14.62
CA ASP A 49 19.92 -17.99 14.32
C ASP A 49 19.31 -18.19 12.92
N GLY A 50 19.16 -17.10 12.15
CA GLY A 50 18.59 -17.12 10.80
C GLY A 50 17.07 -17.07 10.77
N LYS A 51 16.40 -16.84 11.90
CA LYS A 51 14.95 -16.70 12.01
C LYS A 51 14.56 -15.50 12.86
N MET A 52 13.40 -14.93 12.57
CA MET A 52 12.81 -13.88 13.41
C MET A 52 11.82 -14.52 14.38
N SER A 53 12.20 -14.59 15.66
CA SER A 53 11.31 -15.05 16.72
C SER A 53 10.23 -14.00 17.05
N ALA A 54 9.21 -14.39 17.80
CA ALA A 54 8.19 -13.45 18.28
C ALA A 54 8.76 -12.27 19.11
N ASP A 55 9.91 -12.46 19.77
CA ASP A 55 10.59 -11.40 20.50
C ASP A 55 11.33 -10.44 19.57
N ASP A 56 11.99 -10.96 18.53
CA ASP A 56 12.66 -10.19 17.48
C ASP A 56 11.66 -9.30 16.73
N LEU A 57 10.50 -9.86 16.41
CA LEU A 57 9.42 -9.17 15.69
C LEU A 57 8.83 -7.98 16.45
N LYS A 58 9.11 -7.81 17.75
CA LYS A 58 8.76 -6.58 18.48
C LYS A 58 9.47 -5.34 17.92
N ALA A 59 10.64 -5.51 17.30
CA ALA A 59 11.37 -4.45 16.61
C ALA A 59 10.86 -4.19 15.18
N ALA A 60 9.99 -5.06 14.66
CA ALA A 60 9.40 -4.99 13.33
C ALA A 60 7.86 -5.10 13.39
N PRO A 61 7.15 -4.09 13.93
CA PRO A 61 5.71 -4.19 14.17
C PRO A 61 4.90 -4.57 12.93
N SER A 62 5.32 -4.07 11.76
CA SER A 62 4.71 -4.31 10.45
C SER A 62 4.78 -5.80 10.03
N ILE A 63 5.93 -6.44 10.28
CA ILE A 63 6.15 -7.87 10.03
C ILE A 63 5.40 -8.69 11.09
N LEU A 64 5.44 -8.27 12.36
CA LEU A 64 4.69 -8.91 13.44
C LEU A 64 3.18 -8.93 13.18
N TYR A 65 2.63 -7.83 12.65
CA TYR A 65 1.22 -7.75 12.24
C TYR A 65 0.87 -8.83 11.21
N SER A 66 1.84 -9.19 10.37
CA SER A 66 1.69 -10.10 9.25
C SER A 66 2.09 -11.53 9.57
N LEU A 67 2.48 -11.83 10.82
CA LEU A 67 3.04 -13.12 11.23
C LEU A 67 2.19 -14.29 10.75
N SER A 68 0.88 -14.29 11.02
CA SER A 68 -0.02 -15.38 10.62
C SER A 68 -0.15 -15.58 9.10
N THR A 69 0.31 -14.62 8.29
CA THR A 69 0.30 -14.71 6.83
C THR A 69 1.66 -15.11 6.25
N ILE A 70 2.75 -14.85 6.99
CA ILE A 70 4.13 -15.12 6.58
C ILE A 70 4.60 -16.47 7.11
N ASP A 71 4.35 -16.75 8.39
CA ASP A 71 4.64 -18.03 9.04
C ASP A 71 3.68 -19.11 8.50
N THR A 72 4.11 -19.77 7.43
CA THR A 72 3.31 -20.77 6.72
C THR A 72 3.40 -22.13 7.39
N ASN A 73 4.46 -22.36 8.16
CA ASN A 73 4.71 -23.63 8.82
C ASN A 73 4.09 -23.71 10.23
N GLY A 74 3.76 -22.55 10.82
CA GLY A 74 3.07 -22.39 12.09
C GLY A 74 3.97 -22.55 13.32
N ASP A 75 5.28 -22.34 13.20
CA ASP A 75 6.23 -22.44 14.33
C ASP A 75 6.30 -21.15 15.16
N GLY A 76 5.63 -20.08 14.72
CA GLY A 76 5.62 -18.78 15.38
C GLY A 76 6.88 -17.96 15.13
N GLU A 77 7.74 -18.40 14.21
CA GLU A 77 8.94 -17.73 13.74
C GLU A 77 8.79 -17.41 12.24
N ILE A 78 9.64 -16.53 11.73
CA ILE A 78 9.71 -16.27 10.28
C ILE A 78 11.13 -16.52 9.81
N ASP A 79 11.30 -17.47 8.90
CA ASP A 79 12.57 -17.70 8.24
C ASP A 79 12.71 -16.91 6.92
N GLU A 80 13.92 -16.96 6.34
CA GLU A 80 14.21 -16.28 5.07
C GLU A 80 13.34 -16.77 3.90
N ALA A 81 13.01 -18.07 3.86
CA ALA A 81 12.23 -18.65 2.78
C ALA A 81 10.77 -18.21 2.84
N GLU A 82 10.20 -18.12 4.04
CA GLU A 82 8.85 -17.62 4.29
C GLU A 82 8.73 -16.14 3.94
N MET A 83 9.67 -15.31 4.39
CA MET A 83 9.70 -13.90 4.01
C MET A 83 9.83 -13.74 2.49
N LYS A 84 10.74 -14.50 1.86
CA LYS A 84 10.91 -14.47 0.40
C LYS A 84 9.62 -14.87 -0.34
N ALA A 85 8.95 -15.92 0.12
CA ALA A 85 7.68 -16.38 -0.46
C ALA A 85 6.60 -15.29 -0.34
N ARG A 86 6.58 -14.55 0.78
CA ARG A 86 5.64 -13.43 0.96
C ARG A 86 5.85 -12.34 -0.10
N ILE A 87 7.09 -11.87 -0.26
CA ILE A 87 7.42 -10.84 -1.25
C ILE A 87 7.14 -11.33 -2.68
N GLN A 88 7.46 -12.59 -2.98
CA GLN A 88 7.16 -13.18 -4.29
C GLN A 88 5.65 -13.16 -4.58
N GLY A 89 4.81 -13.41 -3.58
CA GLY A 89 3.35 -13.30 -3.70
C GLY A 89 2.90 -11.90 -4.14
N TRP A 90 3.57 -10.83 -3.69
CA TRP A 90 3.26 -9.46 -4.14
C TRP A 90 3.61 -9.25 -5.61
N ILE A 91 4.77 -9.74 -6.05
CA ILE A 91 5.24 -9.64 -7.43
C ILE A 91 4.27 -10.38 -8.37
N ASP A 92 3.85 -11.58 -7.97
CA ASP A 92 3.00 -12.45 -8.80
C ASP A 92 1.61 -11.85 -9.04
N MET A 93 1.11 -11.02 -8.11
CA MET A 93 -0.15 -10.29 -8.26
C MET A 93 -0.08 -9.19 -9.33
N LYS A 94 1.11 -8.69 -9.66
CA LYS A 94 1.33 -7.62 -10.66
C LYS A 94 0.50 -6.36 -10.40
N VAL A 95 0.24 -6.07 -9.12
CA VAL A 95 -0.48 -4.87 -8.70
C VAL A 95 0.54 -3.76 -8.46
N ALA A 96 0.37 -2.65 -9.16
CA ALA A 96 1.26 -1.49 -9.02
C ALA A 96 0.89 -0.64 -7.80
N LEU A 97 -0.41 -0.42 -7.59
CA LEU A 97 -0.97 0.34 -6.48
C LEU A 97 -2.24 -0.35 -5.99
N THR A 98 -2.47 -0.28 -4.69
CA THR A 98 -3.76 -0.56 -4.06
C THR A 98 -4.27 0.71 -3.36
N CYS A 99 -5.58 0.84 -3.24
CA CYS A 99 -6.24 1.97 -2.57
C CYS A 99 -6.82 1.50 -1.23
N PRO A 100 -5.99 1.19 -0.23
CA PRO A 100 -6.47 0.62 1.01
C PRO A 100 -7.30 1.65 1.78
N ILE A 101 -8.49 1.27 2.25
CA ILE A 101 -9.17 2.04 3.29
C ILE A 101 -8.65 1.50 4.62
N ILE A 102 -7.90 2.31 5.38
CA ILE A 102 -7.40 1.91 6.69
C ILE A 102 -8.33 2.42 7.77
N LYS A 103 -8.88 1.51 8.58
CA LYS A 103 -9.75 1.82 9.71
C LYS A 103 -9.06 1.52 11.03
N PHE A 104 -9.02 2.51 11.91
CA PHE A 104 -8.43 2.37 13.24
C PHE A 104 -9.50 2.13 14.30
N VAL A 105 -9.36 1.06 15.07
CA VAL A 105 -10.34 0.65 16.09
C VAL A 105 -9.66 0.24 17.40
N ASP A 106 -10.34 0.40 18.52
CA ASP A 106 -9.93 -0.18 19.79
C ASP A 106 -10.23 -1.70 19.87
N LYS A 107 -9.89 -2.32 21.00
CA LYS A 107 -10.19 -3.73 21.30
C LYS A 107 -11.68 -4.10 21.23
N LYS A 108 -12.58 -3.13 21.18
CA LYS A 108 -14.03 -3.32 21.08
C LYS A 108 -14.54 -3.05 19.67
N GLY A 109 -13.65 -2.84 18.69
CA GLY A 109 -14.00 -2.52 17.31
C GLY A 109 -14.50 -1.07 17.13
N LYS A 110 -14.27 -0.17 18.09
CA LYS A 110 -14.74 1.23 18.01
C LYS A 110 -13.58 2.18 17.74
N CYS A 111 -13.78 3.17 16.86
CA CYS A 111 -12.79 4.23 16.69
C CYS A 111 -12.67 5.07 17.97
N PRO A 112 -11.46 5.23 18.53
CA PRO A 112 -11.22 6.20 19.60
C PRO A 112 -11.54 7.63 19.13
N LYS A 113 -12.18 8.44 19.97
CA LYS A 113 -12.54 9.82 19.59
C LYS A 113 -11.34 10.77 19.57
N ASP A 114 -10.28 10.43 20.27
CA ASP A 114 -9.06 11.25 20.41
C ASP A 114 -8.17 11.26 19.17
N ILE A 115 -8.41 10.35 18.21
CA ILE A 115 -7.65 10.28 16.96
C ILE A 115 -8.37 10.92 15.77
N ILE A 116 -9.67 11.22 15.88
CA ILE A 116 -10.45 11.80 14.78
C ILE A 116 -9.86 13.16 14.37
N GLY A 117 -9.68 13.38 13.07
CA GLY A 117 -9.05 14.57 12.51
C GLY A 117 -7.53 14.66 12.69
N LYS A 118 -6.88 13.67 13.34
CA LYS A 118 -5.42 13.59 13.43
C LYS A 118 -4.84 13.06 12.13
N ASN A 119 -3.64 13.54 11.79
CA ASN A 119 -2.92 13.03 10.65
C ASN A 119 -2.32 11.65 10.94
N VAL A 120 -2.38 10.79 9.94
CA VAL A 120 -1.71 9.50 9.90
C VAL A 120 -0.59 9.56 8.88
N ILE A 121 0.56 9.01 9.24
CA ILE A 121 1.71 8.84 8.37
C ILE A 121 2.09 7.37 8.37
N LEU A 122 2.22 6.78 7.18
CA LEU A 122 2.72 5.42 6.98
C LEU A 122 4.13 5.53 6.42
N THR A 123 5.11 5.01 7.17
CA THR A 123 6.51 4.97 6.78
C THR A 123 6.88 3.53 6.44
N PRO A 124 7.46 3.25 5.26
CA PRO A 124 7.93 1.91 4.93
C PRO A 124 8.83 1.36 6.02
N ASP A 125 8.67 0.07 6.30
CA ASP A 125 9.57 -0.63 7.21
C ASP A 125 11.02 -0.60 6.67
N PRO A 126 12.06 -0.48 7.52
CA PRO A 126 13.45 -0.45 7.07
C PRO A 126 13.85 -1.58 6.11
N VAL A 127 13.22 -2.76 6.20
CA VAL A 127 13.46 -3.88 5.27
C VAL A 127 13.14 -3.50 3.82
N MET A 128 12.19 -2.59 3.61
CA MET A 128 11.75 -2.14 2.28
C MET A 128 12.75 -1.21 1.60
N GLY A 129 13.73 -0.66 2.34
CA GLY A 129 14.71 0.29 1.81
C GLY A 129 14.07 1.49 1.12
N ASP A 130 14.65 1.94 0.01
CA ASP A 130 14.18 3.12 -0.74
C ASP A 130 13.12 2.80 -1.82
N ILE A 131 12.70 1.54 -1.92
CA ILE A 131 11.76 1.03 -2.93
C ILE A 131 10.40 1.69 -2.77
N LEU A 132 9.98 1.87 -1.51
CA LEU A 132 8.69 2.45 -1.15
C LEU A 132 8.86 3.86 -0.60
N LYS A 133 7.78 4.65 -0.64
CA LYS A 133 7.76 6.02 -0.12
C LYS A 133 6.83 6.14 1.07
N THR A 134 7.20 7.01 2.00
CA THR A 134 6.34 7.47 3.09
C THR A 134 5.12 8.18 2.51
N THR A 135 3.95 7.96 3.12
CA THR A 135 2.71 8.62 2.69
C THR A 135 2.73 10.10 3.04
N ILE A 136 1.92 10.88 2.33
CA ILE A 136 1.58 12.23 2.79
C ILE A 136 0.76 12.15 4.10
N PRO A 137 0.83 13.14 5.00
CA PRO A 137 -0.03 13.19 6.18
C PRO A 137 -1.51 13.27 5.80
N ILE A 138 -2.33 12.37 6.36
CA ILE A 138 -3.75 12.27 5.99
C ILE A 138 -4.61 12.22 7.25
N ALA A 139 -5.57 13.14 7.34
CA ALA A 139 -6.48 13.22 8.48
C ALA A 139 -7.46 12.04 8.52
N LEU A 140 -7.70 11.51 9.71
CA LEU A 140 -8.77 10.54 9.96
C LEU A 140 -10.15 11.20 9.88
N ASP A 141 -11.09 10.55 9.20
CA ASP A 141 -12.49 10.97 9.15
C ASP A 141 -13.24 10.65 10.45
N ASP A 142 -14.54 10.97 10.51
CA ASP A 142 -15.41 10.71 11.67
C ASP A 142 -15.61 9.22 12.00
N ASN A 143 -15.23 8.32 11.09
CA ASN A 143 -15.24 6.87 11.27
C ASN A 143 -13.88 6.30 11.67
N GLY A 144 -12.84 7.15 11.80
CA GLY A 144 -11.47 6.71 12.04
C GLY A 144 -10.84 6.05 10.83
N GLN A 145 -11.23 6.47 9.63
CA GLN A 145 -10.73 5.94 8.37
C GLN A 145 -9.82 6.95 7.67
N CYS A 146 -8.84 6.44 6.93
CA CYS A 146 -8.10 7.20 5.93
C CYS A 146 -7.82 6.35 4.68
N ASN A 147 -7.57 7.04 3.56
CA ASN A 147 -7.08 6.43 2.32
C ASN A 147 -5.66 6.95 2.06
N PRO A 148 -4.61 6.25 2.52
CA PRO A 148 -3.23 6.66 2.35
C PRO A 148 -2.81 6.80 0.88
N SER A 149 -1.95 7.79 0.61
CA SER A 149 -1.32 7.98 -0.70
C SER A 149 0.13 8.37 -0.56
N THR A 150 0.95 7.97 -1.52
CA THR A 150 2.35 8.41 -1.63
C THR A 150 2.49 9.68 -2.48
N PRO A 151 3.56 10.50 -2.31
CA PRO A 151 3.76 11.75 -3.04
C PRO A 151 3.99 11.59 -4.55
N ASP A 152 4.46 10.41 -4.97
CA ASP A 152 4.86 10.08 -6.34
C ASP A 152 3.72 9.50 -7.19
N ASN A 153 2.52 9.42 -6.61
CA ASN A 153 1.37 8.89 -7.29
C ASN A 153 0.93 9.85 -8.41
N GLN A 154 1.36 9.53 -9.63
CA GLN A 154 1.11 10.34 -10.82
C GLN A 154 -0.40 10.61 -10.94
N ASP A 155 -0.76 11.84 -11.28
CA ASP A 155 -2.15 12.26 -11.50
C ASP A 155 -3.10 12.16 -10.29
N ASN A 156 -2.60 12.15 -9.05
CA ASN A 156 -3.41 11.99 -7.83
C ASN A 156 -4.25 10.71 -7.82
N LEU A 157 -3.75 9.62 -8.42
CA LEU A 157 -4.51 8.36 -8.56
C LEU A 157 -4.85 7.68 -7.21
N GLY A 158 -4.30 8.17 -6.09
CA GLY A 158 -4.56 7.64 -4.75
C GLY A 158 -3.97 6.24 -4.54
N GLY A 159 -3.76 5.88 -3.29
CA GLY A 159 -3.22 4.58 -2.94
C GLY A 159 -1.70 4.49 -2.86
N MET A 160 -1.24 3.27 -2.64
CA MET A 160 0.13 2.94 -2.29
C MET A 160 0.48 1.52 -2.74
N ALA A 161 1.76 1.24 -2.89
CA ALA A 161 2.22 -0.09 -3.28
C ALA A 161 2.16 -1.08 -2.09
N TYR A 162 2.26 -2.37 -2.41
CA TYR A 162 2.34 -3.41 -1.37
C TYR A 162 3.64 -3.29 -0.56
N GLY A 163 3.54 -3.63 0.71
CA GLY A 163 4.70 -3.56 1.59
C GLY A 163 4.35 -3.56 3.06
N PHE A 164 5.42 -3.59 3.85
CA PHE A 164 5.39 -3.41 5.29
C PHE A 164 5.50 -1.93 5.62
N TYR A 165 4.60 -1.43 6.47
CA TYR A 165 4.57 -0.03 6.88
C TYR A 165 4.41 0.09 8.40
N ASN A 166 5.13 1.05 8.96
CA ASN A 166 4.94 1.53 10.32
C ASN A 166 4.01 2.75 10.29
N VAL A 167 3.02 2.76 11.17
CA VAL A 167 1.97 3.77 11.25
C VAL A 167 2.19 4.65 12.46
N GLU A 168 2.10 5.95 12.23
CA GLU A 168 2.12 6.98 13.26
C GLU A 168 0.86 7.85 13.17
N ILE A 169 0.20 8.07 14.31
CA ILE A 169 -0.94 8.99 14.43
C ILE A 169 -0.50 10.22 15.23
N GLU A 170 -0.51 11.38 14.58
CA GLU A 170 0.03 12.64 15.07
C GLU A 170 -0.51 13.04 16.45
N GLY A 171 0.41 13.34 17.37
CA GLY A 171 0.07 13.84 18.70
C GLY A 171 -0.65 12.82 19.59
N THR A 172 -0.49 11.54 19.31
CA THR A 172 -1.08 10.45 20.09
C THR A 172 -0.01 9.49 20.60
N LYS A 173 -0.41 8.58 21.49
CA LYS A 173 0.41 7.45 21.95
C LYS A 173 0.45 6.28 20.94
N TYR A 174 -0.31 6.37 19.85
CA TYR A 174 -0.41 5.32 18.84
C TYR A 174 0.67 5.58 17.80
N SER A 175 1.90 5.27 18.20
CA SER A 175 3.08 5.28 17.34
C SER A 175 3.62 3.86 17.19
N ASN A 176 4.35 3.63 16.11
CA ASN A 176 5.01 2.36 15.84
C ASN A 176 4.02 1.17 15.76
N LEU A 177 2.85 1.40 15.18
CA LEU A 177 1.92 0.32 14.85
C LEU A 177 2.36 -0.28 13.51
N GLY A 178 2.26 -1.60 13.37
CA GLY A 178 2.54 -2.26 12.12
C GLY A 178 1.30 -2.45 11.26
N VAL A 179 1.45 -2.32 9.95
CA VAL A 179 0.48 -2.82 8.98
C VAL A 179 1.23 -3.38 7.77
N GLU A 180 0.65 -4.40 7.16
CA GLU A 180 1.00 -4.82 5.82
C GLU A 180 -0.13 -4.45 4.86
N ILE A 181 0.26 -3.79 3.78
CA ILE A 181 -0.66 -3.43 2.71
C ILE A 181 -0.58 -4.54 1.66
N TYR A 182 -1.62 -5.37 1.59
CA TYR A 182 -1.73 -6.53 0.70
C TYR A 182 -3.18 -6.95 0.46
N ASP A 183 -3.58 -7.15 -0.80
CA ASP A 183 -4.97 -7.42 -1.21
C ASP A 183 -5.28 -8.91 -1.44
N GLY A 184 -4.76 -9.80 -0.60
CA GLY A 184 -4.98 -11.25 -0.74
C GLY A 184 -5.75 -11.89 0.40
N ALA A 185 -6.52 -11.11 1.16
CA ALA A 185 -7.51 -11.67 2.07
C ALA A 185 -8.56 -12.42 1.23
N LYS A 186 -8.54 -13.76 1.27
CA LYS A 186 -9.53 -14.62 0.61
C LYS A 186 -10.94 -14.56 1.25
N GLU A 187 -11.16 -13.66 2.21
CA GLU A 187 -12.48 -13.42 2.79
C GLU A 187 -13.19 -12.30 2.03
N ALA A 188 -14.32 -12.68 1.42
CA ALA A 188 -14.96 -12.02 0.29
C ALA A 188 -15.70 -10.69 0.58
N ASP A 189 -15.29 -9.85 1.54
CA ASP A 189 -16.10 -8.66 1.87
C ASP A 189 -15.39 -7.51 2.64
N VAL A 190 -14.06 -7.41 2.60
CA VAL A 190 -13.36 -6.32 3.31
C VAL A 190 -12.52 -5.44 2.40
N ASP A 191 -13.18 -4.45 1.78
CA ASP A 191 -12.55 -3.29 1.12
C ASP A 191 -11.73 -2.40 2.10
N SER A 192 -11.57 -2.81 3.35
CA SER A 192 -10.89 -2.04 4.39
C SER A 192 -9.93 -2.88 5.23
N PHE A 193 -8.73 -2.36 5.41
CA PHE A 193 -7.72 -2.85 6.34
C PHE A 193 -8.08 -2.35 7.74
N ILE A 194 -8.34 -3.26 8.67
CA ILE A 194 -8.65 -2.92 10.06
C ILE A 194 -7.37 -3.00 10.88
N ILE A 195 -6.97 -1.87 11.46
CA ILE A 195 -5.85 -1.78 12.41
C ILE A 195 -6.41 -1.66 13.82
N GLU A 196 -6.17 -2.68 14.63
CA GLU A 196 -6.47 -2.63 16.06
C GLU A 196 -5.40 -1.79 16.79
N LEU A 197 -5.84 -0.70 17.39
CA LEU A 197 -5.05 0.18 18.24
C LEU A 197 -4.77 -0.49 19.58
N LYS A 198 -3.60 -1.09 19.69
CA LYS A 198 -3.04 -1.53 20.98
C LYS A 198 -2.31 -0.35 21.61
N LYS A 199 -2.58 -0.08 22.89
CA LYS A 199 -1.76 0.89 23.64
C LYS A 199 -0.34 0.31 23.72
N ALA A 200 0.68 1.10 23.38
CA ALA A 200 2.05 0.83 23.81
C ALA A 200 2.02 0.63 25.34
N LYS A 201 2.56 -0.50 25.81
CA LYS A 201 2.69 -0.79 27.25
C LYS A 201 3.83 0.02 27.84
#